data_AF-A0A533XHR7-F1
#
_entry.id   AF-A0A533XHR7-F1
#
_cell.length_a   1.000
_cell.length_b   1.000
_cell.length_c   1.000
_cell.angle_alpha   90.00
_cell.angle_beta   90.00
_cell.angle_gamma   90.00
#
_symmetry.space_group_name_H-M   'P 1'
#
loop_
_entity.id
_entity.type
_entity.pdbx_description
1 polymer ?
#
loop_
_entity_poly.entity_id
_entity_poly.type
_entity_poly.pdbx_seq_one_letter_code
_entity_poly.pdbx_strand_id
1 'polypeptide(L)' 'MNTDLGIVIGTRILKRSTFAIPRMGCMNVHKGRVPEYCGIPPGFWDLYENEKQAGVTIHFLDDRIFPSSPWRRSVMMR' A
#
# COMPACT_ATOMS: atom_id res chain seq x y z
N MET A 1 5.48 -15.84 18.22
CA MET A 1 4.40 -14.83 18.18
C MET A 1 3.25 -15.41 17.38
N ASN A 2 2.03 -15.36 17.89
CA ASN A 2 0.82 -15.72 17.14
C ASN A 2 0.20 -14.43 16.59
N THR A 3 0.52 -14.07 15.35
CA THR A 3 0.07 -12.81 14.72
C THR A 3 -0.98 -13.12 13.67
N ASP A 4 -2.16 -12.54 13.81
CA ASP A 4 -3.24 -12.74 12.85
C ASP A 4 -3.09 -11.86 11.61
N LEU A 5 -2.85 -10.55 11.78
CA LEU A 5 -2.75 -9.58 10.68
C LEU A 5 -1.57 -8.64 10.88
N GLY A 6 -0.79 -8.38 9.83
CA GLY A 6 0.26 -7.37 9.84
C GLY A 6 -0.21 -6.06 9.22
N ILE A 7 0.22 -4.93 9.79
CA ILE A 7 -0.03 -3.59 9.25
C ILE A 7 1.31 -2.95 8.89
N VAL A 8 1.46 -2.52 7.65
CA VAL A 8 2.68 -1.94 7.08
C VAL A 8 2.43 -0.48 6.76
N ILE A 9 3.24 0.41 7.34
CA ILE A 9 3.12 1.87 7.18
C ILE A 9 4.52 2.45 7.03
N GLY A 10 4.81 3.08 5.89
CA GLY A 10 6.00 3.91 5.71
C GLY A 10 7.35 3.18 5.82
N THR A 11 7.39 1.88 5.53
CA THR A 11 8.62 1.09 5.57
C THR A 11 9.29 0.98 4.20
N ARG A 12 10.52 0.46 4.17
CA ARG A 12 11.12 -0.07 2.93
C ARG A 12 10.37 -1.33 2.47
N ILE A 13 10.67 -1.80 1.26
CA ILE A 13 10.13 -3.06 0.72
C ILE A 13 10.48 -4.21 1.68
N LEU A 14 9.45 -4.92 2.14
CA LEU A 14 9.61 -6.07 3.04
C LEU A 14 9.90 -7.34 2.24
N LYS A 15 10.79 -8.19 2.77
CA LYS A 15 11.00 -9.54 2.22
C LYS A 15 9.78 -10.41 2.53
N ARG A 16 9.50 -11.39 1.67
CA ARG A 16 8.42 -12.37 1.88
C ARG A 16 8.51 -13.08 3.23
N SER A 17 9.73 -13.43 3.65
CA SER A 17 9.99 -14.03 4.97
C SER A 17 9.49 -13.19 6.15
N THR A 18 9.25 -11.90 5.94
CA THR A 18 8.72 -10.98 6.95
C THR A 18 7.21 -10.81 6.80
N PHE A 19 6.71 -10.46 5.61
CA PHE A 19 5.29 -10.13 5.45
C PHE A 19 4.37 -11.36 5.34
N ALA A 20 4.91 -12.57 5.18
CA ALA A 20 4.15 -13.81 5.21
C ALA A 20 4.01 -14.42 6.62
N ILE A 21 4.55 -13.78 7.67
CA ILE A 21 4.46 -14.28 9.04
C ILE A 21 3.01 -14.27 9.57
N PRO A 22 2.22 -13.18 9.41
CA PRO A 22 0.86 -13.16 9.93
C PRO A 22 -0.07 -14.11 9.16
N ARG A 23 -0.95 -14.82 9.89
CA ARG A 23 -1.86 -15.85 9.32
C ARG A 23 -2.76 -15.31 8.21
N MET A 24 -3.25 -14.08 8.35
CA MET A 24 -4.10 -13.39 7.39
C MET A 24 -3.30 -12.53 6.39
N GLY A 25 -1.97 -12.51 6.51
CA GLY A 25 -1.06 -11.69 5.70
C GLY A 25 -0.85 -10.28 6.25
N CYS A 26 -0.22 -9.43 5.45
CA CYS A 26 0.01 -8.01 5.77
C CYS A 26 -0.82 -7.11 4.86
N MET A 27 -1.37 -6.03 5.43
CA MET A 27 -1.95 -4.90 4.70
C MET A 27 -0.98 -3.72 4.73
N ASN A 28 -0.82 -3.06 3.58
CA ASN A 28 -0.09 -1.81 3.44
C ASN A 28 -1.08 -0.64 3.40
N VAL A 29 -0.74 0.44 4.11
CA VAL A 29 -1.43 1.74 3.99
C VAL A 29 -0.56 2.67 3.17
N HIS A 30 -0.92 2.85 1.91
CA HIS A 30 -0.25 3.77 0.99
C HIS A 30 -0.96 5.13 0.98
N LYS A 31 -0.23 6.20 1.25
CA LYS A 31 -0.76 7.57 1.41
C LYS A 31 -0.91 8.30 0.08
N GLY A 32 -1.37 7.59 -0.94
CA GLY A 32 -1.64 8.12 -2.28
C GLY A 32 -2.70 7.29 -2.99
N ARG A 33 -3.22 7.84 -4.07
CA ARG A 33 -4.06 7.08 -5.01
C ARG A 33 -3.20 6.09 -5.78
N VAL A 34 -3.74 4.91 -5.98
CA VAL A 34 -3.08 3.83 -6.69
C VAL A 34 -4.05 3.37 -7.78
N PRO A 35 -3.58 3.22 -9.03
CA PRO A 35 -2.17 3.17 -9.46
C PRO A 35 -1.47 4.52 -9.68
N GLU A 36 -2.16 5.65 -9.53
CA GLU A 36 -1.71 6.96 -10.02
C GLU A 36 -0.42 7.47 -9.35
N TYR A 37 -0.36 7.48 -8.03
CA TYR A 37 0.74 8.06 -7.25
C TYR A 37 1.44 7.01 -6.38
N CYS A 38 2.02 6.02 -7.04
CA CYS A 38 2.86 5.01 -6.40
C CYS A 38 4.19 5.60 -5.89
N GLY A 39 4.74 5.02 -4.82
CA GLY A 39 6.06 5.42 -4.30
C GLY A 39 6.04 6.63 -3.36
N ILE A 40 7.22 7.20 -3.11
CA ILE A 40 7.43 8.33 -2.16
C ILE A 40 7.92 9.56 -2.95
N PRO A 41 7.48 10.79 -2.60
CA PRO A 41 6.43 11.13 -1.64
C PRO A 41 5.04 11.20 -2.30
N PRO A 42 4.03 10.41 -1.88
CA PRO A 42 2.78 10.31 -2.63
C PRO A 42 1.96 11.61 -2.61
N GLY A 43 1.86 12.28 -1.46
CA GLY A 43 1.13 13.54 -1.34
C GLY A 43 1.77 14.74 -2.08
N PHE A 44 3.03 14.62 -2.50
CA PHE A 44 3.64 15.64 -3.36
C PHE A 44 2.97 15.68 -4.73
N TRP A 45 2.65 14.51 -5.29
CA TRP A 45 2.02 14.41 -6.61
C TRP A 45 0.59 14.94 -6.59
N ASP A 46 -0.17 14.69 -5.51
CA ASP A 46 -1.48 15.31 -5.30
C ASP A 46 -1.40 16.85 -5.40
N LEU A 47 -0.42 17.46 -4.71
CA LEU A 47 -0.23 18.90 -4.74
C LEU A 47 0.29 19.39 -6.09
N TYR A 48 1.24 18.67 -6.69
CA TYR A 48 1.86 19.02 -7.96
C TYR A 48 0.84 19.04 -9.10
N GLU A 49 -0.12 18.11 -9.09
CA GLU A 49 -1.20 18.04 -10.08
C GLU A 49 -2.43 18.87 -9.70
N ASN A 50 -2.33 19.65 -8.61
CA ASN A 50 -3.39 20.53 -8.12
C ASN A 50 -4.71 19.77 -7.84
N GLU A 51 -4.58 18.57 -7.28
CA GLU A 51 -5.70 17.69 -6.97
C GLU A 51 -6.53 18.26 -5.83
N LYS A 52 -7.86 18.16 -5.96
CA LYS A 52 -8.79 18.71 -4.96
C LYS A 52 -8.86 17.87 -3.69
N GLN A 53 -8.42 16.62 -3.76
CA GLN A 53 -8.48 15.64 -2.67
C GLN A 53 -7.22 14.77 -2.72
N ALA A 54 -6.64 14.54 -1.54
CA ALA A 54 -5.62 13.50 -1.36
C ALA A 54 -6.29 12.14 -1.17
N GLY A 55 -5.65 11.07 -1.64
CA GLY A 55 -6.17 9.72 -1.50
C GLY A 55 -5.33 8.84 -0.58
N VAL A 56 -5.97 7.83 -0.01
CA VAL A 56 -5.28 6.73 0.69
C VAL A 56 -5.73 5.41 0.07
N THR A 57 -4.77 4.54 -0.23
CA THR A 57 -5.02 3.19 -0.73
C THR A 57 -4.57 2.17 0.31
N ILE A 58 -5.48 1.28 0.71
CA ILE A 58 -5.16 0.12 1.54
C ILE A 58 -5.15 -1.12 0.64
N HIS A 59 -4.11 -1.94 0.71
CA HIS A 59 -4.03 -3.19 -0.06
C HIS A 59 -3.23 -4.27 0.68
N PHE A 60 -3.47 -5.55 0.38
CA PHE A 60 -2.61 -6.63 0.87
C PHE A 60 -1.25 -6.62 0.17
N LEU A 61 -0.19 -7.04 0.87
CA LEU A 61 1.11 -7.30 0.27
C LEU A 61 1.10 -8.61 -0.52
N ASP A 62 1.81 -8.63 -1.63
CA ASP A 62 2.11 -9.83 -2.40
C ASP A 62 3.59 -9.84 -2.83
N ASP A 63 4.02 -10.87 -3.56
CA ASP A 63 5.41 -11.01 -4.02
C ASP A 63 5.81 -10.03 -5.13
N ARG A 64 4.85 -9.25 -5.65
CA ARG A 64 5.03 -8.28 -6.72
C ARG A 64 5.01 -6.87 -6.11
N ILE A 65 6.05 -6.11 -6.44
CA ILE A 65 6.26 -4.77 -5.88
C ILE A 65 5.51 -3.69 -6.70
N PHE A 66 4.87 -4.05 -7.83
CA PHE A 66 4.50 -3.14 -8.92
C PHE A 66 3.11 -3.44 -9.55
N PRO A 67 2.50 -2.49 -10.28
CA PRO A 67 1.05 -2.31 -10.41
C PRO A 67 0.34 -3.31 -11.34
N SER A 68 1.04 -4.35 -11.78
CA SER A 68 0.48 -5.41 -12.64
C SER A 68 -0.26 -6.50 -11.85
N SER A 69 -0.19 -6.48 -10.52
CA SER A 69 -1.07 -7.31 -9.69
C SER A 69 -2.46 -6.66 -9.70
N PRO A 70 -3.52 -7.37 -10.10
CA PRO A 70 -4.84 -6.76 -10.17
C PRO A 70 -5.22 -6.38 -8.73
N TRP A 71 -5.52 -5.09 -8.51
CA TRP A 71 -5.88 -4.46 -7.24
C TRP A 71 -7.20 -4.99 -6.61
N ARG A 72 -7.49 -6.28 -6.82
CA ARG A 72 -8.69 -7.02 -6.42
C ARG A 72 -8.95 -7.00 -4.92
N ARG A 73 -8.02 -6.47 -4.11
CA ARG A 73 -8.17 -6.25 -2.67
C ARG A 73 -7.63 -4.88 -2.23
N SER A 74 -7.80 -3.85 -3.06
CA SER A 74 -7.53 -2.48 -2.66
C SER A 74 -8.81 -1.71 -2.38
N VAL A 75 -8.82 -0.90 -1.33
CA VAL A 75 -9.86 0.10 -1.09
C VAL A 75 -9.20 1.48 -1.17
N MET A 76 -9.74 2.33 -2.05
CA MET A 76 -9.40 3.76 -2.11
C MET A 76 -10.35 4.52 -1.19
N MET A 77 -9.78 5.25 -0.24
CA MET A 77 -10.51 6.21 0.60
C MET A 77 -10.26 7.61 0.04
N ARG A 78 -11.33 8.37 -0.16
CA ARG A 78 -11.34 9.78 -0.59
C ARG A 78 -11.95 10.62 0.52
#